data_AF-A0A800F8Y4-F1
#
_entry.id   AF-A0A800F8Y4-F1
#
_cell.length_a   1.000
_cell.length_b   1.000
_cell.length_c   1.000
_cell.angle_alpha   90.00
_cell.angle_beta   90.00
_cell.angle_gamma   90.00
#
_symmetry.space_group_name_H-M   'P 1'
#
loop_
_entity.id
_entity.type
_entity.pdbx_description
1 polymer ?
#
loop_
_entity_poly.entity_id
_entity_poly.type
_entity_poly.pdbx_seq_one_letter_code
_entity_poly.pdbx_strand_id
1 'polypeptide(L)'
;MLPNNMARVPLEKLQVASLERPGWHSGSERMPCVGENVQCIEGDAEVVKLLGRTGDGSRLLELRLPDRPKQPFFAASSNVLVQVDAAQD
;
A
#
# COMPACT_ATOMS: atom_id res chain seq x y z
N MET A 1 -28.61 6.71 -5.02
CA MET A 1 -27.63 6.23 -6.01
C MET A 1 -26.37 7.08 -5.85
N LEU A 2 -25.22 6.48 -5.59
CA LEU A 2 -23.96 7.22 -5.60
C LEU A 2 -23.61 7.58 -7.06
N PRO A 3 -23.15 8.80 -7.35
CA PRO A 3 -22.80 9.18 -8.72
C PRO A 3 -21.67 8.28 -9.22
N ASN A 4 -21.89 7.66 -10.38
CA ASN A 4 -20.91 6.81 -11.04
C ASN A 4 -19.83 7.70 -11.66
N ASN A 5 -18.88 8.16 -10.84
CA ASN A 5 -17.75 8.94 -11.31
C ASN A 5 -16.73 7.99 -11.95
N MET A 6 -16.97 7.63 -13.22
CA MET A 6 -16.07 6.81 -14.04
C MET A 6 -14.84 7.59 -14.54
N ALA A 7 -14.56 8.77 -13.99
CA ALA A 7 -13.36 9.52 -14.32
C ALA A 7 -12.14 8.67 -13.98
N ARG A 8 -11.33 8.36 -14.98
CA ARG A 8 -10.04 7.70 -14.78
C ARG A 8 -9.17 8.62 -13.93
N VAL A 9 -8.77 8.15 -12.75
CA VAL A 9 -7.80 8.88 -11.93
C VAL A 9 -6.44 8.78 -12.63
N PRO A 10 -5.75 9.91 -12.87
CA PRO A 10 -4.41 9.89 -13.44
C PRO A 10 -3.46 9.01 -12.62
N LEU A 11 -2.61 8.23 -13.29
CA LEU A 11 -1.74 7.24 -12.64
C LEU A 11 -0.80 7.89 -11.62
N GLU A 12 -0.35 9.11 -11.91
CA GLU A 12 0.57 9.88 -11.05
C GLU A 12 -0.07 10.22 -9.70
N LYS A 13 -1.40 10.27 -9.64
CA LYS A 13 -2.14 10.51 -8.40
C LYS A 13 -2.36 9.25 -7.57
N LEU A 14 -2.06 8.07 -8.11
CA LEU A 14 -2.30 6.77 -7.45
C LEU A 14 -1.02 6.12 -6.91
N GLN A 15 0.15 6.65 -7.27
CA GLN A 15 1.44 6.05 -6.92
C GLN A 15 1.98 6.61 -5.61
N VAL A 16 2.12 5.73 -4.62
CA VAL A 16 2.77 6.06 -3.34
C VAL A 16 4.29 6.02 -3.48
N ALA A 17 4.84 5.18 -4.36
CA ALA A 17 6.28 5.03 -4.57
C ALA A 17 7.00 6.30 -5.06
N SER A 18 6.28 7.27 -5.65
CA SER A 18 6.87 8.55 -6.06
C SER A 18 7.07 9.54 -4.91
N LEU A 19 6.57 9.21 -3.70
CA LEU A 19 6.71 10.04 -2.52
C LEU A 19 7.99 9.62 -1.76
N GLU A 20 9.11 10.30 -2.02
CA GLU A 20 10.35 10.06 -1.27
C GLU A 20 10.14 10.42 0.21
N ARG A 21 10.15 9.40 1.07
CA ARG A 21 10.02 9.54 2.52
C ARG A 21 11.24 8.91 3.20
N PRO A 22 12.14 9.69 3.82
CA PRO A 22 13.34 9.15 4.46
C PRO A 22 13.00 8.06 5.49
N GLY A 23 13.71 6.91 5.42
CA GLY A 23 13.46 5.75 6.28
C GLY A 23 12.30 4.85 5.83
N TRP A 24 11.74 5.10 4.65
CA TRP A 24 10.69 4.28 4.05
C TRP A 24 11.15 3.75 2.70
N HIS A 25 10.78 2.51 2.43
CA HIS A 25 11.09 1.81 1.18
C HIS A 25 9.81 1.39 0.48
N SER A 26 9.84 1.33 -0.85
CA SER A 26 8.73 0.73 -1.58
C SER A 26 8.56 -0.73 -1.18
N GLY A 27 7.32 -1.22 -1.10
CA GLY A 27 7.04 -2.64 -0.88
C GLY A 27 7.54 -3.55 -2.01
N SER A 28 8.02 -2.99 -3.13
CA SER A 28 8.79 -3.73 -4.15
C SER A 28 10.26 -3.93 -3.79
N GLU A 29 10.85 -3.01 -3.02
CA GLU A 29 12.24 -3.07 -2.56
C GLU A 29 12.36 -3.90 -1.28
N ARG A 30 11.42 -3.69 -0.34
CA ARG A 30 11.32 -4.43 0.92
C ARG A 30 9.90 -4.95 1.07
N MET A 31 9.72 -6.25 0.83
CA MET A 31 8.39 -6.88 0.91
C MET A 31 7.83 -6.80 2.33
N PRO A 32 6.61 -6.28 2.53
CA PRO A 32 5.99 -6.24 3.84
C PRO A 32 5.49 -7.62 4.29
N CYS A 33 5.43 -7.82 5.60
CA CYS A 33 4.93 -9.04 6.24
C CYS A 33 3.44 -8.90 6.62
N VAL A 34 2.75 -10.02 6.84
CA VAL A 34 1.41 -10.00 7.44
C VAL A 34 1.48 -9.48 8.88
N GLY A 35 0.56 -8.59 9.25
CA GLY A 35 0.52 -7.87 10.52
C GLY A 35 1.38 -6.60 10.56
N GLU A 36 2.14 -6.32 9.50
CA GLU A 36 2.97 -5.12 9.40
C GLU A 36 2.15 -3.90 8.97
N ASN A 37 2.51 -2.72 9.50
CA ASN A 37 1.93 -1.45 9.06
C ASN A 37 2.68 -0.90 7.84
N VAL A 38 1.92 -0.47 6.85
CA VAL A 38 2.41 0.15 5.62
C VAL A 38 1.68 1.47 5.39
N GLN A 39 2.35 2.39 4.70
CA GLN A 39 1.71 3.61 4.23
C GLN A 39 1.18 3.37 2.81
N CYS A 40 -0.09 3.67 2.59
CA CYS A 40 -0.71 3.68 1.26
C CYS A 40 -1.40 5.03 0.99
N ILE A 41 -2.00 5.18 -0.20
CA ILE A 41 -2.70 6.41 -0.61
C ILE A 41 -3.91 6.76 0.28
N GLU A 42 -4.52 5.76 0.91
CA GLU A 42 -5.65 5.95 1.84
C GLU A 42 -5.19 6.25 3.29
N GLY A 43 -3.88 6.25 3.56
CA GLY A 43 -3.31 6.41 4.90
C GLY A 43 -2.53 5.17 5.38
N ASP A 44 -2.31 5.10 6.69
CA ASP A 44 -1.69 3.93 7.33
C ASP A 44 -2.63 2.72 7.28
N ALA A 45 -2.08 1.57 6.92
CA ALA A 45 -2.83 0.34 6.78
C ALA A 45 -2.02 -0.87 7.28
N GLU A 46 -2.72 -1.85 7.83
CA GLU A 46 -2.13 -3.13 8.23
C GLU A 46 -2.24 -4.14 7.09
N VAL A 47 -1.18 -4.90 6.85
CA VAL A 47 -1.18 -6.01 5.89
C VAL A 47 -1.90 -7.21 6.50
N VAL A 48 -3.07 -7.54 5.96
CA VAL A 48 -3.86 -8.70 6.38
C VAL A 48 -3.40 -9.96 5.65
N LYS A 49 -3.03 -9.84 4.37
CA LYS A 49 -2.65 -10.98 3.54
C LYS A 49 -1.73 -10.61 2.39
N LEU A 50 -0.85 -11.54 2.05
CA LEU A 50 -0.04 -11.54 0.85
C LEU A 50 -0.69 -12.47 -0.19
N LEU A 51 -0.99 -11.96 -1.37
CA LEU A 51 -1.66 -12.67 -2.45
C LEU A 51 -0.71 -12.91 -3.64
N GLY A 52 -1.27 -13.20 -4.81
CA GLY A 52 -0.54 -13.46 -6.04
C GLY A 52 0.27 -12.26 -6.55
N ARG A 53 0.70 -12.32 -7.81
CA ARG A 53 1.42 -11.22 -8.46
C ARG A 53 0.47 -10.32 -9.24
N THR A 54 0.78 -9.03 -9.28
CA THR A 54 0.13 -8.04 -10.15
C THR A 54 0.84 -7.97 -11.51
N GLY A 55 0.26 -7.22 -12.46
CA GLY A 55 0.80 -7.09 -13.82
C GLY A 55 2.17 -6.42 -13.91
N ASP A 56 2.57 -5.65 -12.89
CA ASP A 56 3.90 -5.06 -12.74
C ASP A 56 4.91 -6.02 -12.06
N GLY A 57 4.51 -7.27 -11.79
CA GLY A 57 5.34 -8.30 -11.17
C GLY A 57 5.45 -8.22 -9.64
N SER A 58 4.90 -7.17 -9.02
CA SER A 58 4.87 -6.98 -7.57
C SER A 58 3.81 -7.88 -6.90
N ARG A 59 3.73 -7.90 -5.56
CA ARG A 59 2.75 -8.73 -4.84
C ARG A 59 1.45 -7.97 -4.63
N LEU A 60 0.33 -8.64 -4.78
CA LEU A 60 -0.96 -8.10 -4.36
C LEU A 60 -1.07 -8.25 -2.83
N LEU A 61 -1.40 -7.16 -2.15
CA LEU A 61 -1.60 -7.08 -0.71
C LEU A 61 -3.08 -6.90 -0.41
N GLU A 62 -3.58 -7.57 0.61
CA GLU A 62 -4.85 -7.23 1.25
C GLU A 62 -4.55 -6.38 2.49
N LEU A 63 -5.15 -5.20 2.56
CA LEU A 63 -4.88 -4.17 3.55
C LEU A 63 -6.14 -3.83 4.34
N ARG A 64 -5.96 -3.49 5.62
CA ARG A 64 -7.02 -2.99 6.51
C ARG A 64 -6.61 -1.64 7.09
N LEU A 65 -7.52 -0.66 7.02
CA LEU A 65 -7.34 0.61 7.70
C LEU A 65 -7.74 0.44 9.18
N PRO A 66 -6.87 0.71 10.16
CA PRO A 66 -7.20 0.56 11.58
C PRO A 66 -8.33 1.50 12.02
N ASP A 67 -8.34 2.74 11.52
CA ASP A 67 -9.31 3.77 11.92
C ASP A 67 -10.62 3.75 11.12
N ARG A 68 -10.73 2.88 10.12
CA ARG A 68 -11.94 2.76 9.30
C ARG A 68 -12.33 1.29 9.19
N PRO A 69 -13.46 0.86 9.79
CA PRO A 69 -13.96 -0.52 9.71
C PRO A 69 -14.55 -0.84 8.31
N LYS A 70 -13.98 -0.27 7.24
CA LYS A 70 -14.26 -0.70 5.87
C LYS A 70 -13.79 -2.14 5.68
N GLN A 71 -14.41 -2.80 4.70
CA GLN A 71 -13.89 -4.07 4.20
C GLN A 71 -12.41 -3.92 3.78
N PRO A 72 -11.58 -4.94 4.00
CA PRO A 72 -10.22 -4.96 3.47
C PRO A 72 -10.21 -4.63 1.98
N PHE A 73 -9.16 -3.95 1.56
CA PHE A 73 -8.97 -3.51 0.16
C PHE A 73 -7.62 -3.97 -0.34
N PHE A 74 -7.39 -3.87 -1.65
CA PHE A 74 -6.20 -4.40 -2.27
C PHE A 74 -5.26 -3.32 -2.79
N ALA A 75 -3.96 -3.53 -2.63
CA ALA A 75 -2.91 -2.70 -3.20
C ALA A 75 -1.78 -3.55 -3.76
N ALA A 76 -1.12 -3.09 -4.82
CA ALA A 76 0.15 -3.67 -5.25
C ALA A 76 1.25 -3.31 -4.25
N SER A 77 2.22 -4.19 -4.02
CA SER A 77 3.31 -3.93 -3.07
C SER A 77 4.22 -2.81 -3.57
N SER A 78 4.28 -2.58 -4.89
CA SER A 78 4.89 -1.39 -5.50
C SER A 78 4.18 -0.07 -5.17
N ASN A 79 2.94 -0.13 -4.65
CA ASN A 79 2.12 1.04 -4.31
C ASN A 79 1.93 1.23 -2.80
N VAL A 80 2.81 0.65 -1.99
CA VAL A 80 2.87 0.91 -0.55
C VAL A 80 4.29 1.24 -0.15
N LEU A 81 4.44 1.99 0.94
CA LEU A 81 5.73 2.21 1.58
C LEU A 81 5.77 1.43 2.89
N VAL A 82 6.92 0.84 3.15
CA VAL A 82 7.22 0.10 4.37
C VAL A 82 8.31 0.87 5.10
N GLN A 83 8.09 1.16 6.38
CA GLN A 83 9.12 1.75 7.21
C GLN A 83 10.24 0.73 7.36
N VAL A 84 11.48 1.17 7.14
CA VAL A 84 12.64 0.38 7.55
C VAL A 84 13.07 1.03 8.86
N ASP A 85 12.93 0.27 9.94
CA ASP A 85 13.41 0.71 11.25
C ASP A 85 14.83 1.23 11.06
N ALA A 86 15.05 2.52 11.31
CA ALA A 86 16.38 2.98 11.63
C ALA A 86 16.81 2.09 12.79
N ALA A 87 17.88 1.32 12.57
CA ALA A 87 18.38 0.30 13.48
C ALA A 87 18.05 0.67 14.94
N GLN A 88 17.33 -0.21 15.62
CA GLN A 88 17.31 -0.17 17.07
C GLN A 88 18.76 -0.36 17.52
N ASP A 89 19.41 0.74 17.89
CA ASP A 89 20.67 0.79 18.63
C ASP A 89 20.34 1.20 20.07
#